data_AF-A0A809R1X3-F1
#
_entry.id   AF-A0A809R1X3-F1
#
_cell.length_a   1.000
_cell.length_b   1.000
_cell.length_c   1.000
_cell.angle_alpha   90.00
_cell.angle_beta   90.00
_cell.angle_gamma   90.00
#
_symmetry.space_group_name_H-M   'P 1'
#
loop_
_entity.id
_entity.type
_entity.pdbx_description
1 polymer ?
#
loop_
_entity_poly.entity_id
_entity_poly.type
_entity_poly.pdbx_seq_one_letter_code
_entity_poly.pdbx_strand_id
1 'polypeptide(L)'
;MALLGIIRRWHIRDQIPLQKIARRLGISRNTVRRYLRSEVTEPAYAERQTTSAIDKYALQLSSWLKTEVGKNRKQRRSLKQLHLDLKELRIEGSYDRVAAFAR
;
A
#
# COMPACT_ATOMS: atom_id res chain seq x y z
N MET A 1 -7.86 -10.11 21.68
CA MET A 1 -7.62 -11.57 21.50
C MET A 1 -6.74 -11.76 20.28
N ALA A 2 -5.47 -12.17 20.43
CA ALA A 2 -4.56 -12.36 19.30
C ALA A 2 -4.75 -13.76 18.68
N LEU A 3 -5.42 -13.83 17.52
CA LEU A 3 -5.69 -15.06 16.76
C LEU A 3 -4.44 -15.96 16.60
N LEU A 4 -3.29 -15.35 16.32
CA LEU A 4 -2.02 -16.02 16.13
C LEU A 4 -1.50 -16.70 17.41
N GLY A 5 -1.72 -16.08 18.57
CA GLY A 5 -1.36 -16.66 19.87
C GLY A 5 -2.15 -17.94 20.18
N ILE A 6 -3.42 -17.99 19.80
CA ILE A 6 -4.28 -19.18 19.96
C ILE A 6 -3.77 -20.30 19.04
N ILE A 7 -3.51 -20.00 17.77
CA ILE A 7 -2.99 -20.96 16.78
C ILE A 7 -1.66 -21.57 17.25
N ARG A 8 -0.72 -20.73 17.69
CA ARG A 8 0.60 -21.19 18.17
C ARG A 8 0.49 -22.05 19.42
N ARG A 9 -0.33 -21.64 20.40
CA ARG A 9 -0.58 -22.43 21.62
C ARG A 9 -1.14 -23.81 21.28
N TRP A 10 -2.21 -23.86 20.49
CA TRP A 10 -2.86 -25.12 20.12
C TRP A 10 -1.95 -26.05 19.32
N HIS A 11 -1.10 -25.51 18.46
CA HIS A 11 -0.19 -26.36 17.67
C HIS A 11 1.04 -26.80 18.46
N ILE A 12 1.71 -25.87 19.16
CA ILE A 12 3.02 -26.13 19.80
C ILE A 12 2.84 -26.81 21.16
N ARG A 13 1.90 -26.31 21.98
CA ARG A 13 1.67 -26.84 23.34
C ARG A 13 0.73 -28.03 23.31
N ASP A 14 -0.43 -27.85 22.69
CA ASP A 14 -1.50 -28.84 22.75
C ASP A 14 -1.39 -29.90 21.63
N GLN A 15 -0.38 -29.78 20.74
CA GLN A 15 -0.10 -30.69 19.62
C GLN A 15 -1.33 -31.01 18.75
N ILE A 16 -2.25 -30.05 18.65
CA ILE A 16 -3.49 -30.20 17.89
C ILE A 16 -3.15 -30.13 16.39
N PRO A 17 -3.69 -31.05 15.56
CA PRO A 17 -3.43 -31.04 14.14
C PRO A 17 -4.01 -29.78 13.48
N LEU A 18 -3.28 -29.22 12.51
CA LEU A 18 -3.62 -27.97 11.81
C LEU A 18 -5.06 -27.96 11.25
N GLN A 19 -5.57 -29.12 10.82
CA GLN A 19 -6.93 -29.24 10.30
C GLN A 19 -8.01 -29.05 11.37
N LYS A 20 -7.78 -29.53 12.60
CA LYS A 20 -8.70 -29.28 13.73
C LYS A 20 -8.67 -27.82 14.15
N ILE A 21 -7.48 -27.20 14.16
CA ILE A 21 -7.33 -25.76 14.43
C ILE A 21 -8.10 -24.94 13.38
N ALA A 22 -7.91 -25.24 12.10
CA ALA A 22 -8.60 -24.60 10.98
C ALA A 22 -10.14 -24.69 11.10
N ARG A 23 -10.66 -25.91 11.38
CA ARG A 23 -12.11 -26.13 11.57
C ARG A 23 -12.67 -25.34 12.75
N ARG A 24 -11.97 -25.29 13.88
CA ARG A 24 -12.41 -24.57 15.08
C ARG A 24 -12.41 -23.04 14.90
N LEU A 25 -11.47 -22.52 14.11
CA LEU A 25 -11.33 -21.08 13.87
C LEU A 25 -12.05 -20.58 12.61
N GLY A 26 -12.65 -21.47 11.81
CA GLY A 26 -13.36 -21.10 10.58
C GLY A 26 -12.46 -20.56 9.46
N ILE A 27 -11.16 -20.86 9.48
CA ILE A 27 -10.18 -20.39 8.49
C ILE A 27 -9.58 -21.56 7.72
N SER A 28 -8.98 -21.27 6.56
CA SER A 28 -8.34 -22.32 5.76
C SER A 28 -7.13 -22.93 6.50
N ARG A 29 -6.89 -24.24 6.29
CA ARG A 29 -5.67 -24.92 6.76
C ARG A 29 -4.40 -24.22 6.26
N ASN A 30 -4.44 -23.65 5.06
CA ASN A 30 -3.31 -22.92 4.48
C ASN A 30 -3.03 -21.61 5.24
N THR A 31 -4.07 -20.93 5.71
CA THR A 31 -3.95 -19.74 6.58
C THR A 31 -3.27 -20.11 7.90
N VAL A 32 -3.70 -21.20 8.55
CA VAL A 32 -3.05 -21.71 9.78
C VAL A 32 -1.58 -22.05 9.53
N ARG A 33 -1.28 -22.77 8.43
CA ARG A 33 0.10 -23.12 8.06
C ARG A 33 0.96 -21.88 7.80
N ARG A 34 0.43 -20.89 7.07
CA ARG A 34 1.13 -19.61 6.80
C ARG A 34 1.46 -18.89 8.09
N TYR A 35 0.48 -18.80 8.99
CA TYR A 35 0.60 -18.14 10.29
C TYR A 35 1.58 -18.81 11.26
N LEU A 36 1.76 -20.12 11.15
CA LEU A 36 2.79 -20.85 11.90
C LEU A 36 4.19 -20.66 11.33
N ARG A 37 4.31 -20.42 10.01
CA ARG A 37 5.60 -20.13 9.36
C ARG A 37 6.05 -18.70 9.55
N SER A 38 5.11 -17.76 9.66
CA SER A 38 5.40 -16.35 9.86
C SER A 38 5.60 -16.04 11.35
N GLU A 39 6.70 -15.37 11.70
CA GLU A 39 6.93 -14.86 13.06
C GLU A 39 6.06 -13.66 13.41
N VAL A 40 5.32 -13.14 12.43
CA VAL A 40 4.41 -11.99 12.55
C VAL A 40 3.42 -12.18 13.72
N THR A 41 3.25 -11.13 14.53
CA THR A 41 2.37 -11.11 15.71
C THR A 41 0.93 -10.74 15.37
N GLU A 42 0.72 -9.98 14.29
CA GLU A 42 -0.59 -9.53 13.83
C GLU A 42 -0.72 -9.68 12.31
N PRO A 43 -1.79 -10.32 11.79
CA PRO A 43 -1.95 -10.47 10.36
C PRO A 43 -2.30 -9.11 9.74
N ALA A 44 -1.36 -8.54 8.99
CA ALA A 44 -1.58 -7.34 8.20
C ALA A 44 -1.78 -7.70 6.72
N TYR A 45 -2.65 -6.96 6.05
CA TYR A 45 -2.67 -6.97 4.59
C TYR A 45 -1.40 -6.29 4.08
N ALA A 46 -0.81 -6.85 3.02
CA ALA A 46 0.26 -6.16 2.32
C ALA A 46 -0.28 -4.84 1.77
N GLU A 47 0.55 -3.80 1.79
CA GLU A 47 0.21 -2.54 1.15
C GLU A 47 -0.07 -2.77 -0.33
N ARG A 48 -1.16 -2.18 -0.82
CA ARG A 48 -1.56 -2.32 -2.21
C ARG A 48 -0.59 -1.53 -3.08
N GLN A 49 0.26 -2.23 -3.82
CA GLN A 49 1.08 -1.61 -4.87
C GLN A 49 0.23 -1.46 -6.13
N THR A 50 -0.25 -0.25 -6.41
CA THR A 50 -0.84 0.08 -7.72
C THR A 50 0.15 0.90 -8.52
N THR A 51 0.68 0.33 -9.60
CA THR A 51 1.46 1.10 -10.58
C THR A 51 0.53 2.06 -11.31
N SER A 52 0.70 3.36 -11.07
CA SER A 52 0.01 4.42 -11.77
C SER A 52 0.87 4.95 -12.92
N ALA A 53 0.25 5.45 -13.99
CA ALA A 53 0.96 6.06 -15.10
C ALA A 53 1.82 7.28 -14.68
N ILE A 54 1.51 7.88 -13.52
CA ILE A 54 2.24 9.02 -12.95
C ILE A 54 3.50 8.59 -12.21
N ASP A 55 3.60 7.33 -11.79
CA ASP A 55 4.74 6.84 -11.01
C ASP A 55 6.05 7.01 -11.77
N LYS A 56 6.01 6.89 -13.11
CA LYS A 56 7.14 7.16 -14.00
C LYS A 56 7.70 8.59 -13.85
N TYR A 57 6.87 9.55 -13.48
CA TYR A 57 7.20 10.96 -13.35
C TYR A 57 7.17 11.45 -11.90
N ALA A 58 7.08 10.54 -10.92
CA ALA A 58 6.96 10.88 -9.50
C ALA A 58 8.12 11.78 -9.02
N LEU A 59 9.36 11.46 -9.42
CA LEU A 59 10.53 12.25 -9.05
C LEU A 59 10.44 13.69 -9.59
N GLN A 60 10.11 13.83 -10.88
CA GLN A 60 10.01 15.13 -11.53
C GLN A 60 8.86 15.96 -10.96
N LEU A 61 7.68 15.37 -10.79
CA LEU A 61 6.52 16.04 -10.23
C LEU A 61 6.77 16.45 -8.77
N SER A 62 7.43 15.61 -7.97
CA SER A 62 7.82 15.98 -6.60
C SER A 62 8.79 17.16 -6.55
N SER A 63 9.73 17.23 -7.49
CA SER A 63 10.67 18.35 -7.62
C SER A 63 9.92 19.64 -7.97
N TRP A 64 9.02 19.58 -8.95
CA TRP A 64 8.21 20.72 -9.36
C TRP A 64 7.34 21.21 -8.20
N LEU A 65 6.61 20.33 -7.52
CA LEU A 65 5.80 20.71 -6.36
C LEU A 65 6.62 21.39 -5.26
N LYS A 66 7.82 20.87 -4.95
CA LYS A 66 8.74 21.51 -3.98
C LYS A 66 9.15 22.91 -4.43
N THR A 67 9.50 23.09 -5.70
CA THR A 67 9.85 24.42 -6.22
C THR A 67 8.68 25.39 -6.20
N GLU A 68 7.47 24.91 -6.46
CA GLU A 68 6.26 25.74 -6.49
C GLU A 68 5.83 26.21 -5.09
N VAL A 69 6.06 25.41 -4.05
CA VAL A 69 5.81 25.82 -2.65
C VAL A 69 6.65 27.04 -2.26
N GLY A 70 7.91 27.12 -2.72
CA GLY A 70 8.81 28.24 -2.43
C GLY A 70 8.49 29.53 -3.19
N LYS A 71 7.68 29.48 -4.24
CA LYS A 71 7.33 30.66 -5.05
C LYS A 71 6.22 31.48 -4.41
N ASN A 72 6.25 32.79 -4.67
CA ASN A 72 5.17 33.70 -4.32
C ASN A 72 3.85 33.26 -4.99
N ARG A 73 2.71 33.47 -4.31
CA ARG A 73 1.38 33.01 -4.77
C ARG A 73 1.05 33.42 -6.19
N LYS A 74 1.46 34.62 -6.63
CA LYS A 74 1.21 35.13 -7.99
C LYS A 74 2.07 34.45 -9.07
N GLN A 75 3.20 33.86 -8.70
CA GLN A 75 4.17 33.22 -9.59
C GLN A 75 4.10 31.69 -9.55
N ARG A 76 3.39 31.15 -8.56
CA ARG A 76 3.21 29.70 -8.38
C ARG A 76 2.35 29.13 -9.50
N ARG A 77 2.86 28.09 -10.17
CA ARG A 77 2.12 27.30 -11.15
C ARG A 77 1.02 26.50 -10.47
N SER A 78 -0.14 26.43 -11.11
CA SER A 78 -1.25 25.60 -10.66
C SER A 78 -1.04 24.13 -11.02
N LEU A 79 -1.71 23.21 -10.30
CA LEU A 79 -1.69 21.78 -10.64
C LEU A 79 -2.18 21.49 -12.07
N LYS A 80 -3.09 22.32 -12.61
CA LYS A 80 -3.54 22.22 -14.00
C LYS A 80 -2.41 22.55 -14.98
N GLN A 81 -1.61 23.57 -14.69
CA GLN A 81 -0.44 23.91 -15.50
C GLN A 81 0.63 22.81 -15.42
N LEU A 82 0.92 22.29 -14.22
CA LEU A 82 1.82 21.15 -14.08
C LEU A 82 1.31 19.91 -14.82
N HIS A 83 0.01 19.65 -14.84
CA HIS A 83 -0.59 18.57 -15.63
C HIS A 83 -0.42 18.79 -17.14
N LEU A 84 -0.52 20.03 -17.64
CA LEU A 84 -0.27 20.35 -19.05
C LEU A 84 1.20 20.13 -19.42
N ASP A 85 2.13 20.61 -18.59
CA ASP A 85 3.57 20.39 -18.76
C ASP A 85 3.89 18.87 -18.78
N LEU A 86 3.21 18.10 -17.93
CA LEU A 86 3.28 16.64 -17.89
C LEU A 86 2.65 15.97 -19.13
N LYS A 87 1.61 16.57 -19.72
CA LYS A 87 0.96 16.07 -20.94
C LYS A 87 1.86 16.25 -22.17
N GLU A 88 2.63 17.33 -22.23
CA GLU A 88 3.67 17.52 -23.26
C GLU A 88 4.74 16.42 -23.18
N LEU A 89 5.05 15.96 -21.97
CA LEU A 89 5.95 14.83 -21.71
C LEU A 89 5.32 13.45 -21.98
N ARG A 90 4.15 13.42 -22.63
CA ARG A 90 3.38 12.22 -23.02
C ARG A 90 2.95 11.33 -21.87
N ILE A 91 2.47 11.92 -20.79
CA ILE A 91 1.77 11.16 -19.74
C ILE A 91 0.40 10.71 -20.22
N GLU A 92 0.10 9.43 -20.00
CA GLU A 92 -1.20 8.80 -20.25
C GLU A 92 -2.21 9.00 -19.09
N GLY A 93 -1.76 9.54 -17.96
CA GLY A 93 -2.55 9.74 -16.75
C GLY A 93 -3.47 10.96 -16.77
N SER A 94 -4.60 10.87 -16.05
CA SER A 94 -5.55 11.97 -15.89
C SER A 94 -5.06 13.04 -14.91
N TYR A 95 -5.62 14.26 -15.02
CA TYR A 95 -5.42 15.34 -14.05
C TYR A 95 -5.69 14.88 -12.60
N ASP A 96 -6.71 14.04 -12.38
CA ASP A 96 -7.07 13.56 -11.04
C ASP A 96 -5.95 12.75 -10.38
N ARG A 97 -5.16 12.04 -11.18
CA ARG A 97 -3.99 11.31 -10.66
C ARG A 97 -2.89 12.29 -10.23
N VAL A 98 -2.67 13.38 -10.97
CA VAL A 98 -1.71 14.44 -10.60
C VAL A 98 -2.17 15.13 -9.31
N ALA A 99 -3.47 15.41 -9.20
CA ALA A 99 -4.08 16.03 -8.03
C ALA A 99 -4.09 15.09 -6.80
N ALA A 100 -4.22 13.77 -7.01
CA ALA A 100 -4.08 12.78 -5.94
C ALA A 100 -2.64 12.66 -5.46
N PHE A 101 -1.65 12.77 -6.36
CA PHE A 101 -0.23 12.74 -6.02
C PHE A 101 0.21 13.97 -5.21
N ALA A 102 -0.38 15.13 -5.50
CA ALA A 102 -0.04 16.40 -4.84
C ALA A 102 -0.77 16.63 -3.50
N ARG A 103 -1.65 15.71 -3.10
CA ARG A 103 -2.48 15.79 -1.89
C ARG A 103 -1.73 15.21 -0.70
#